data_AF-A0A317UCV8-F1
#
_entry.id   AF-A0A317UCV8-F1
#
_cell.length_a   1.000
_cell.length_b   1.000
_cell.length_c   1.000
_cell.angle_alpha   90.00
_cell.angle_beta   90.00
_cell.angle_gamma   90.00
#
_symmetry.space_group_name_H-M   'P 1'
#
loop_
_entity.id
_entity.type
_entity.pdbx_description
1 polymer ?
#
loop_
_entity_poly.entity_id
_entity_poly.type
_entity_poly.pdbx_seq_one_letter_code
_entity_poly.pdbx_strand_id
1 'polypeptide(L)'
;MMRRFILTLEILFVSLFLLGGSFPETETARNTSGGFSWKDYRTIAHALGGMDGKDYLNSREGFLFMYEQGVRLFELDLSRTSDGVWVCRHNWNDPMGQWDGNGKKVLTEKEFRQSKIYGKYTPMTLEDFFLLLKDYPDAYVLIDSKQYSLRNYQRTLEDYSDYVEIARNAGAGETLDRIIPEIYNEAMFPGTAMLYSFPSYVYSLWQEYSVEELEYIASFCKEKGIPAATVYWEYWSEETEKIFEKNGISLYVYTVNDRDQARRYISQGAEGICTDFLTAEDLW
;
A
#
# COMPACT_ATOMS: atom_id res chain seq x y z
N MET A 1 4.75 -39.91 -8.95
CA MET A 1 5.24 -39.43 -10.27
C MET A 1 5.06 -37.93 -10.44
N MET A 2 3.91 -37.34 -10.07
CA MET A 2 3.65 -35.89 -10.16
C MET A 2 4.64 -34.99 -9.40
N ARG A 3 5.03 -35.40 -8.18
CA ARG A 3 5.98 -34.64 -7.33
C ARG A 3 7.40 -34.54 -7.91
N ARG A 4 7.82 -35.53 -8.71
CA ARG A 4 9.11 -35.49 -9.42
C ARG A 4 9.04 -34.58 -10.64
N PHE A 5 7.87 -34.45 -11.27
CA PHE A 5 7.66 -33.59 -12.45
C PHE A 5 7.67 -32.09 -12.10
N ILE A 6 7.10 -31.72 -10.95
CA ILE A 6 7.09 -30.35 -10.44
C ILE A 6 8.51 -29.90 -10.08
N LEU A 7 9.28 -30.77 -9.40
CA LEU A 7 10.68 -30.50 -9.05
C LEU A 7 11.59 -30.31 -10.29
N THR A 8 11.35 -31.04 -11.39
CA THR A 8 12.12 -30.82 -12.63
C THR A 8 11.79 -29.48 -13.30
N LEU A 9 10.54 -29.02 -13.21
CA LEU A 9 10.12 -27.72 -13.72
C LEU A 9 10.72 -26.56 -12.90
N GLU A 10 10.76 -26.69 -11.58
CA GLU A 10 11.40 -25.70 -10.69
C GLU A 10 12.91 -25.57 -10.98
N ILE A 11 13.62 -26.68 -11.17
CA ILE A 11 15.06 -26.67 -11.50
C ILE A 11 15.33 -26.06 -12.88
N LEU A 12 14.44 -26.28 -13.86
CA LEU A 12 14.53 -25.67 -15.19
C LEU A 12 14.23 -24.16 -15.18
N PHE A 13 13.32 -23.71 -14.31
CA PHE A 13 13.05 -22.28 -14.13
C PHE A 13 14.23 -21.56 -13.47
N VAL A 14 14.81 -22.13 -12.41
CA VAL A 14 15.98 -21.55 -11.72
C VAL A 14 17.21 -21.49 -12.63
N SER A 15 17.40 -22.46 -13.54
CA SER A 15 18.52 -22.44 -14.47
C SER A 15 18.36 -21.40 -15.60
N LEU A 16 17.13 -21.07 -16.00
CA LEU A 16 16.88 -19.93 -16.91
C LEU A 16 17.17 -18.57 -16.25
N PHE A 17 16.96 -18.45 -14.94
CA PHE A 17 17.29 -17.24 -14.17
C PHE A 17 18.81 -17.03 -14.00
N LEU A 18 19.59 -18.11 -13.87
CA LEU A 18 21.05 -18.03 -13.66
C LEU A 18 21.86 -17.87 -14.97
N LEU A 19 21.26 -18.14 -16.14
CA LEU A 19 21.95 -18.15 -17.44
C LEU A 19 21.45 -17.06 -18.41
N GLY A 20 20.98 -15.92 -17.89
CA GLY A 20 20.87 -14.69 -18.68
C GLY A 20 19.93 -14.76 -19.88
N GLY A 21 18.79 -15.47 -19.75
CA GLY A 21 17.76 -15.45 -20.78
C GLY A 21 17.19 -14.05 -20.97
N SER A 22 17.35 -13.49 -22.17
CA SER A 22 16.70 -12.24 -22.57
C SER A 22 15.19 -12.45 -22.62
N PHE A 23 14.46 -11.66 -21.84
CA PHE A 23 13.01 -11.57 -21.98
C PHE A 23 12.70 -10.94 -23.35
N PRO A 24 11.73 -11.46 -24.12
CA PRO A 24 11.15 -10.68 -25.21
C PRO A 24 10.57 -9.41 -24.59
N GLU A 25 10.92 -8.25 -25.15
CA GLU A 25 10.32 -6.95 -24.82
C GLU A 25 8.80 -7.09 -24.82
N THR A 26 8.21 -7.26 -23.63
CA THR A 26 6.78 -7.12 -23.46
C THR A 26 6.47 -5.66 -23.67
N GLU A 27 5.60 -5.43 -24.66
CA GLU A 27 5.03 -4.17 -25.12
C GLU A 27 5.27 -3.01 -24.14
N THR A 28 6.08 -2.07 -24.62
CA THR A 28 6.21 -0.70 -24.12
C THR A 28 4.94 -0.25 -23.40
N ALA A 29 5.12 0.08 -22.11
CA ALA A 29 4.15 0.76 -21.27
C ALA A 29 3.25 1.68 -22.11
N ARG A 30 1.94 1.40 -22.08
CA ARG A 30 0.96 2.34 -22.62
C ARG A 30 1.12 3.64 -21.85
N ASN A 31 1.78 4.60 -22.49
CA ASN A 31 1.74 6.00 -22.11
C ASN A 31 0.29 6.48 -22.21
N THR A 32 -0.46 6.36 -21.13
CA THR A 32 -1.65 7.19 -20.91
C THR A 32 -1.14 8.58 -20.55
N SER A 33 -1.35 9.53 -21.46
CA SER A 33 -0.98 10.92 -21.28
C SER A 33 -1.74 11.53 -20.10
N GLY A 34 -1.10 11.52 -18.93
CA GLY A 34 -1.61 11.97 -17.62
C GLY A 34 -1.21 11.05 -16.44
N GLY A 35 -0.10 10.30 -16.55
CA GLY A 35 0.27 9.25 -15.59
C GLY A 35 0.53 9.73 -14.16
N PHE A 36 0.33 8.83 -13.20
CA PHE A 36 0.59 9.06 -11.77
C PHE A 36 2.02 9.53 -11.52
N SER A 37 2.17 10.62 -10.77
CA SER A 37 3.45 11.16 -10.34
C SER A 37 3.39 11.41 -8.84
N TRP A 38 4.30 10.80 -8.07
CA TRP A 38 4.38 11.02 -6.62
C TRP A 38 4.51 12.50 -6.26
N LYS A 39 5.21 13.30 -7.07
CA LYS A 39 5.45 14.72 -6.78
C LYS A 39 4.19 15.59 -6.77
N ASP A 40 3.09 15.06 -7.30
CA ASP A 40 1.80 15.75 -7.33
C ASP A 40 1.04 15.63 -6.00
N TYR A 41 1.51 14.77 -5.08
CA TYR A 41 0.84 14.47 -3.82
C TYR A 41 1.75 14.80 -2.64
N ARG A 42 1.32 15.72 -1.76
CA ARG A 42 2.06 16.02 -0.51
C ARG A 42 1.51 15.29 0.71
N THR A 43 0.35 14.67 0.58
CA THR A 43 -0.33 13.94 1.63
C THR A 43 -0.83 12.59 1.14
N ILE A 44 -0.63 11.56 1.95
CA ILE A 44 -1.24 10.24 1.83
C ILE A 44 -2.24 10.11 3.00
N ALA A 45 -3.52 9.92 2.71
CA ALA A 45 -4.51 9.67 3.76
C ALA A 45 -4.37 8.24 4.28
N HIS A 46 -3.80 8.11 5.48
CA HIS A 46 -3.55 6.86 6.17
C HIS A 46 -4.86 6.15 6.52
N ALA A 47 -4.96 4.85 6.26
CA ALA A 47 -6.12 4.02 6.54
C ALA A 47 -7.44 4.61 6.02
N LEU A 48 -7.40 5.14 4.80
CA LEU A 48 -8.44 5.91 4.12
C LEU A 48 -8.86 7.21 4.81
N GLY A 49 -8.13 7.69 5.83
CA GLY A 49 -8.41 8.91 6.55
C GLY A 49 -9.20 8.70 7.85
N GLY A 50 -8.84 9.49 8.84
CA GLY A 50 -9.48 9.56 10.14
C GLY A 50 -10.60 10.60 10.22
N MET A 51 -11.55 10.37 11.13
CA MET A 51 -12.70 11.25 11.37
C MET A 51 -13.11 11.24 12.84
N ASP A 52 -13.56 12.38 13.35
CA ASP A 52 -14.01 12.56 14.76
C ASP A 52 -12.99 12.05 15.79
N GLY A 53 -11.70 12.27 15.53
CA GLY A 53 -10.61 11.81 16.39
C GLY A 53 -10.40 10.28 16.39
N LYS A 54 -10.92 9.58 15.37
CA LYS A 54 -10.68 8.15 15.13
C LYS A 54 -9.75 7.99 13.92
N ASP A 55 -8.69 7.22 14.10
CA ASP A 55 -7.74 6.77 13.08
C ASP A 55 -8.06 5.33 12.65
N TYR A 56 -7.24 4.78 11.75
CA TYR A 56 -7.35 3.39 11.26
C TYR A 56 -8.72 2.98 10.71
N LEU A 57 -9.58 3.95 10.35
CA LEU A 57 -10.99 3.70 10.09
C LEU A 57 -11.23 2.77 8.92
N ASN A 58 -10.44 2.88 7.85
CA ASN A 58 -10.60 2.07 6.62
C ASN A 58 -12.06 2.03 6.14
N SER A 59 -12.77 3.15 6.29
CA SER A 59 -14.21 3.24 6.11
C SER A 59 -14.58 4.05 4.89
N ARG A 60 -15.80 3.83 4.38
CA ARG A 60 -16.33 4.61 3.26
C ARG A 60 -16.32 6.10 3.57
N GLU A 61 -16.78 6.48 4.76
CA GLU A 61 -16.90 7.87 5.16
C GLU A 61 -15.53 8.53 5.36
N GLY A 62 -14.53 7.81 5.89
CA GLY A 62 -13.15 8.31 5.99
C GLY A 62 -12.59 8.68 4.62
N PHE A 63 -12.71 7.76 3.66
CA PHE A 63 -12.27 7.99 2.27
C PHE A 63 -12.93 9.21 1.67
N LEU A 64 -14.27 9.29 1.76
CA LEU A 64 -15.03 10.39 1.17
C LEU A 64 -14.71 11.73 1.81
N PHE A 65 -14.56 11.75 3.13
CA PHE A 65 -14.23 12.96 3.85
C PHE A 65 -12.90 13.54 3.36
N MET A 66 -11.83 12.73 3.33
CA MET A 66 -10.53 13.20 2.85
C MET A 66 -10.55 13.54 1.35
N TYR A 67 -11.28 12.77 0.54
CA TYR A 67 -11.45 13.05 -0.88
C TYR A 67 -12.14 14.40 -1.13
N GLU A 68 -13.19 14.73 -0.37
CA GLU A 68 -13.90 16.02 -0.43
C GLU A 68 -13.01 17.20 -0.02
N GLN A 69 -12.00 16.96 0.82
CA GLN A 69 -10.97 17.95 1.19
C GLN A 69 -9.83 18.06 0.17
N GLY A 70 -9.92 17.37 -0.97
CA GLY A 70 -8.93 17.46 -2.06
C GLY A 70 -7.81 16.42 -1.99
N VAL A 71 -7.81 15.49 -1.03
CA VAL A 71 -6.83 14.39 -1.02
C VAL A 71 -7.13 13.40 -2.15
N ARG A 72 -6.07 12.93 -2.80
CA ARG A 72 -6.14 12.03 -3.97
C ARG A 72 -5.24 10.80 -3.86
N LEU A 73 -4.40 10.73 -2.82
CA LEU A 73 -3.57 9.57 -2.52
C LEU A 73 -3.93 9.04 -1.13
N PHE A 74 -4.23 7.76 -1.05
CA PHE A 74 -4.72 7.09 0.14
C PHE A 74 -3.89 5.85 0.43
N GLU A 75 -3.84 5.43 1.66
CA GLU A 75 -3.37 4.10 2.07
C GLU A 75 -4.57 3.28 2.55
N LEU A 76 -4.57 1.99 2.23
CA LEU A 76 -5.62 1.05 2.57
C LEU A 76 -5.03 -0.20 3.23
N ASP A 77 -5.56 -0.46 4.41
CA ASP A 77 -5.30 -1.70 5.11
C ASP A 77 -6.24 -2.82 4.70
N LEU A 78 -5.68 -4.02 4.60
CA LEU A 78 -6.46 -5.24 4.42
C LEU A 78 -6.24 -6.27 5.53
N SER A 79 -7.31 -7.00 5.83
CA SER A 79 -7.32 -8.18 6.70
C SER A 79 -8.33 -9.19 6.17
N ARG A 80 -8.16 -10.47 6.52
CA ARG A 80 -9.16 -11.51 6.19
C ARG A 80 -10.12 -11.76 7.35
N THR A 81 -11.39 -11.92 7.03
CA THR A 81 -12.43 -12.43 7.95
C THR A 81 -12.21 -13.92 8.25
N SER A 82 -12.96 -14.47 9.21
CA SER A 82 -12.83 -15.88 9.61
C SER A 82 -13.26 -16.86 8.51
N ASP A 83 -14.08 -16.39 7.58
CA ASP A 83 -14.56 -17.08 6.38
C ASP A 83 -13.76 -16.70 5.11
N GLY A 84 -12.64 -15.98 5.26
CA GLY A 84 -11.62 -15.81 4.21
C GLY A 84 -11.82 -14.61 3.27
N VAL A 85 -12.76 -13.71 3.56
CA VAL A 85 -13.04 -12.52 2.74
C VAL A 85 -12.10 -11.38 3.11
N TRP A 86 -11.56 -10.69 2.10
CA TRP A 86 -10.74 -9.49 2.29
C TRP A 86 -11.60 -8.29 2.67
N VAL A 87 -11.26 -7.66 3.79
CA VAL A 87 -11.93 -6.49 4.33
C VAL A 87 -10.96 -5.34 4.58
N CYS A 88 -11.44 -4.12 4.37
CA CYS A 88 -10.75 -2.87 4.66
C CYS A 88 -10.60 -2.71 6.18
N ARG A 89 -9.47 -3.16 6.73
CA ARG A 89 -9.20 -3.17 8.17
C ARG A 89 -7.72 -3.44 8.47
N HIS A 90 -7.15 -2.65 9.38
CA HIS A 90 -5.77 -2.82 9.84
C HIS A 90 -5.51 -4.19 10.51
N ASN A 91 -6.24 -4.54 11.57
CA ASN A 91 -6.11 -5.84 12.23
C ASN A 91 -7.34 -6.18 13.09
N TRP A 92 -7.40 -7.41 13.62
CA TRP A 92 -8.49 -7.90 14.47
C TRP A 92 -8.24 -7.80 15.98
N ASN A 93 -7.21 -7.07 16.42
CA ASN A 93 -6.82 -6.97 17.83
C ASN A 93 -7.61 -5.89 18.59
N ASP A 94 -8.06 -4.85 17.90
CA ASP A 94 -8.93 -3.79 18.45
C ASP A 94 -10.39 -4.00 18.01
N PRO A 95 -11.39 -3.89 18.91
CA PRO A 95 -12.80 -4.03 18.59
C PRO A 95 -13.33 -3.01 17.59
N MET A 96 -12.80 -1.79 17.59
CA MET A 96 -13.28 -0.66 16.81
C MET A 96 -14.81 -0.45 16.92
N GLY A 97 -15.38 -0.77 18.09
CA GLY A 97 -16.82 -0.73 18.36
C GLY A 97 -17.68 -1.79 17.66
N GLN A 98 -17.08 -2.81 17.04
CA GLN A 98 -17.80 -3.86 16.29
C GLN A 98 -18.10 -5.12 17.11
N TRP A 99 -17.51 -5.25 18.31
CA TRP A 99 -17.86 -6.25 19.32
C TRP A 99 -17.53 -5.76 20.73
N ASP A 100 -18.13 -6.40 21.73
CA ASP A 100 -17.88 -6.09 23.14
C ASP A 100 -16.63 -6.80 23.69
N GLY A 101 -15.88 -6.09 24.54
CA GLY A 101 -14.72 -6.61 25.25
C GLY A 101 -13.38 -6.23 24.62
N ASN A 102 -12.31 -6.63 25.28
CA ASN A 102 -10.94 -6.37 24.84
C ASN A 102 -10.33 -7.64 24.25
N GLY A 103 -9.55 -7.49 23.18
CA GLY A 103 -8.76 -8.57 22.59
C GLY A 103 -9.26 -9.06 21.24
N LYS A 104 -8.48 -9.99 20.67
CA LYS A 104 -8.62 -10.41 19.28
C LYS A 104 -9.93 -11.16 19.02
N LYS A 105 -10.70 -10.70 18.05
CA LYS A 105 -11.86 -11.41 17.48
C LYS A 105 -11.88 -11.23 15.97
N VAL A 106 -11.84 -12.34 15.24
CA VAL A 106 -11.97 -12.32 13.77
C VAL A 106 -13.44 -12.56 13.44
N LEU A 107 -14.11 -11.56 12.86
CA LEU A 107 -15.51 -11.67 12.45
C LEU A 107 -15.65 -12.41 11.12
N THR A 108 -16.83 -12.99 10.87
CA THR A 108 -17.26 -13.39 9.51
C THR A 108 -17.54 -12.16 8.65
N GLU A 109 -17.57 -12.31 7.33
CA GLU A 109 -17.97 -11.21 6.42
C GLU A 109 -19.35 -10.65 6.80
N LYS A 110 -20.30 -11.53 7.06
CA LYS A 110 -21.67 -11.15 7.43
C LYS A 110 -21.70 -10.29 8.70
N GLU A 111 -21.01 -10.72 9.75
CA GLU A 111 -20.91 -9.96 11.01
C GLU A 111 -20.19 -8.63 10.77
N PHE A 112 -19.08 -8.63 10.04
CA PHE A 112 -18.30 -7.43 9.74
C PHE A 112 -19.15 -6.38 9.01
N ARG A 113 -19.88 -6.77 7.96
CA ARG A 113 -20.76 -5.85 7.20
C ARG A 113 -21.92 -5.30 8.04
N GLN A 114 -22.43 -6.07 9.00
CA GLN A 114 -23.54 -5.67 9.86
C GLN A 114 -23.10 -4.78 11.04
N SER A 115 -21.83 -4.86 11.43
CA SER A 115 -21.28 -4.09 12.55
C SER A 115 -20.62 -2.80 12.06
N LYS A 116 -21.28 -1.66 12.25
CA LYS A 116 -20.69 -0.34 11.98
C LYS A 116 -19.45 -0.09 12.84
N ILE A 117 -18.40 0.47 12.25
CA ILE A 117 -17.19 0.89 12.96
C ILE A 117 -17.55 2.06 13.88
N TYR A 118 -17.30 1.90 15.18
CA TYR A 118 -17.74 2.79 16.25
C TYR A 118 -19.24 3.12 16.20
N GLY A 119 -20.08 2.20 15.72
CA GLY A 119 -21.53 2.40 15.59
C GLY A 119 -21.94 3.42 14.52
N LYS A 120 -20.99 3.98 13.77
CA LYS A 120 -21.22 5.11 12.84
C LYS A 120 -20.77 4.79 11.42
N TYR A 121 -19.51 4.38 11.24
CA TYR A 121 -18.88 4.31 9.93
C TYR A 121 -19.11 2.97 9.24
N THR A 122 -19.19 3.02 7.91
CA THR A 122 -19.50 1.89 7.05
C THR A 122 -18.23 1.07 6.78
N PRO A 123 -18.16 -0.18 7.28
CA PRO A 123 -17.09 -1.09 6.93
C PRO A 123 -17.22 -1.52 5.46
N MET A 124 -16.09 -1.82 4.81
CA MET A 124 -16.04 -2.22 3.40
C MET A 124 -15.29 -3.54 3.24
N THR A 125 -15.79 -4.44 2.39
CA THR A 125 -14.93 -5.46 1.80
C THR A 125 -14.01 -4.83 0.75
N LEU A 126 -12.97 -5.54 0.33
CA LEU A 126 -12.15 -5.09 -0.79
C LEU A 126 -12.96 -4.94 -2.09
N GLU A 127 -13.94 -5.82 -2.31
CA GLU A 127 -14.89 -5.69 -3.41
C GLU A 127 -15.70 -4.38 -3.33
N ASP A 128 -16.27 -4.07 -2.16
CA ASP A 128 -17.01 -2.81 -1.96
C ASP A 128 -16.11 -1.60 -2.25
N PHE A 129 -14.84 -1.66 -1.85
CA PHE A 129 -13.89 -0.58 -2.07
C PHE A 129 -13.53 -0.41 -3.55
N PHE A 130 -13.30 -1.49 -4.29
CA PHE A 130 -13.09 -1.38 -5.74
C PHE A 130 -14.32 -0.81 -6.45
N LEU A 131 -15.52 -1.24 -6.06
CA LEU A 131 -16.75 -0.67 -6.61
C LEU A 131 -16.89 0.83 -6.29
N LEU A 132 -16.56 1.24 -5.06
CA LEU A 132 -16.52 2.66 -4.67
C LEU A 132 -15.52 3.43 -5.53
N LEU A 133 -14.31 2.89 -5.70
CA LEU A 133 -13.19 3.56 -6.37
C LEU A 133 -13.50 3.86 -7.86
N LYS A 134 -14.46 3.17 -8.48
CA LYS A 134 -14.95 3.50 -9.84
C LYS A 134 -15.52 4.92 -9.94
N ASP A 135 -16.15 5.40 -8.87
CA ASP A 135 -16.79 6.72 -8.84
C ASP A 135 -15.77 7.86 -8.60
N TYR A 136 -14.51 7.52 -8.30
CA TYR A 136 -13.45 8.47 -7.94
C TYR A 136 -12.19 8.24 -8.79
N PRO A 137 -12.25 8.50 -10.11
CA PRO A 137 -11.24 8.09 -11.09
C PRO A 137 -9.86 8.75 -10.93
N ASP A 138 -9.77 9.82 -10.15
CA ASP A 138 -8.54 10.56 -9.83
C ASP A 138 -7.95 10.21 -8.45
N ALA A 139 -8.52 9.23 -7.74
CA ALA A 139 -7.96 8.69 -6.50
C ALA A 139 -7.04 7.49 -6.76
N TYR A 140 -5.87 7.49 -6.11
CA TYR A 140 -4.88 6.43 -6.08
C TYR A 140 -4.73 5.86 -4.66
N VAL A 141 -4.43 4.57 -4.56
CA VAL A 141 -4.49 3.85 -3.28
C VAL A 141 -3.27 2.94 -3.12
N LEU A 142 -2.50 3.18 -2.07
CA LEU A 142 -1.48 2.28 -1.57
C LEU A 142 -2.16 1.12 -0.83
N ILE A 143 -1.76 -0.12 -1.10
CA ILE A 143 -2.23 -1.27 -0.30
C ILE A 143 -1.10 -1.74 0.61
N ASP A 144 -1.29 -1.60 1.93
CA ASP A 144 -0.40 -2.20 2.93
C ASP A 144 -0.50 -3.74 2.87
N SER A 145 0.56 -4.33 2.30
CA SER A 145 0.70 -5.78 2.15
C SER A 145 0.90 -6.54 3.46
N LYS A 146 1.43 -5.91 4.52
CA LYS A 146 1.79 -6.52 5.81
C LYS A 146 2.75 -7.71 5.72
N GLN A 147 3.50 -7.83 4.61
CA GLN A 147 4.46 -8.93 4.40
C GLN A 147 5.90 -8.50 4.73
N TYR A 148 6.17 -8.26 6.02
CA TYR A 148 7.47 -7.75 6.48
C TYR A 148 8.65 -8.72 6.28
N SER A 149 8.40 -10.03 6.27
CA SER A 149 9.46 -11.03 6.16
C SER A 149 9.72 -11.44 4.71
N LEU A 150 10.99 -11.55 4.32
CA LEU A 150 11.43 -12.16 3.05
C LEU A 150 10.83 -13.56 2.81
N ARG A 151 10.51 -14.30 3.89
CA ARG A 151 9.92 -15.64 3.79
C ARG A 151 8.47 -15.63 3.31
N ASN A 152 7.81 -14.48 3.33
CA ASN A 152 6.41 -14.31 3.00
C ASN A 152 6.19 -13.82 1.55
N TYR A 153 7.21 -13.81 0.68
CA TYR A 153 7.04 -13.37 -0.70
C TYR A 153 5.92 -14.13 -1.44
N GLN A 154 5.77 -15.43 -1.17
CA GLN A 154 4.70 -16.23 -1.75
C GLN A 154 3.31 -15.76 -1.30
N ARG A 155 3.16 -15.34 -0.03
CA ARG A 155 1.90 -14.75 0.45
C ARG A 155 1.60 -13.44 -0.25
N THR A 156 2.62 -12.62 -0.53
CA THR A 156 2.43 -11.37 -1.29
C THR A 156 1.83 -11.67 -2.66
N LEU A 157 2.36 -12.69 -3.36
CA LEU A 157 1.82 -13.09 -4.65
C LEU A 157 0.37 -13.60 -4.53
N GLU A 158 0.08 -14.44 -3.55
CA GLU A 158 -1.27 -14.97 -3.30
C GLU A 158 -2.26 -13.83 -2.99
N ASP A 159 -1.91 -12.92 -2.09
CA ASP A 159 -2.74 -11.78 -1.69
C ASP A 159 -3.05 -10.87 -2.88
N TYR A 160 -2.04 -10.47 -3.66
CA TYR A 160 -2.26 -9.62 -4.84
C TYR A 160 -2.98 -10.35 -5.98
N SER A 161 -2.82 -11.67 -6.10
CA SER A 161 -3.59 -12.47 -7.06
C SER A 161 -5.08 -12.41 -6.70
N ASP A 162 -5.43 -12.57 -5.42
CA ASP A 162 -6.80 -12.41 -4.95
C ASP A 162 -7.33 -11.01 -5.24
N TYR A 163 -6.53 -9.96 -4.99
CA TYR A 163 -6.97 -8.57 -5.21
C TYR A 163 -7.33 -8.33 -6.68
N VAL A 164 -6.49 -8.80 -7.59
CA VAL A 164 -6.72 -8.71 -9.04
C VAL A 164 -7.97 -9.50 -9.45
N GLU A 165 -8.17 -10.70 -8.92
CA GLU A 165 -9.34 -11.52 -9.21
C GLU A 165 -10.63 -10.88 -8.66
N ILE A 166 -10.61 -10.37 -7.44
CA ILE A 166 -11.74 -9.67 -6.81
C ILE A 166 -12.16 -8.46 -7.66
N ALA A 167 -11.22 -7.60 -8.05
CA ALA A 167 -11.51 -6.44 -8.88
C ALA A 167 -12.14 -6.85 -10.23
N ARG A 168 -11.57 -7.86 -10.90
CA ARG A 168 -12.08 -8.35 -12.20
C ARG A 168 -13.47 -8.97 -12.07
N ASN A 169 -13.70 -9.81 -11.06
CA ASN A 169 -14.97 -10.48 -10.82
C ASN A 169 -16.09 -9.49 -10.46
N ALA A 170 -15.76 -8.41 -9.75
CA ALA A 170 -16.68 -7.33 -9.43
C ALA A 170 -17.00 -6.41 -10.63
N GLY A 171 -16.36 -6.62 -11.79
CA GLY A 171 -16.48 -5.71 -12.94
C GLY A 171 -15.85 -4.33 -12.67
N ALA A 172 -14.81 -4.30 -11.83
CA ALA A 172 -14.05 -3.12 -11.42
C ALA A 172 -12.55 -3.26 -11.77
N GLY A 173 -12.21 -4.06 -12.78
CA GLY A 173 -10.81 -4.33 -13.14
C GLY A 173 -10.01 -3.08 -13.51
N GLU A 174 -10.68 -2.03 -14.03
CA GLU A 174 -10.09 -0.72 -14.33
C GLU A 174 -9.56 0.02 -13.10
N THR A 175 -10.00 -0.34 -11.88
CA THR A 175 -9.49 0.31 -10.66
C THR A 175 -8.09 -0.13 -10.31
N LEU A 176 -7.61 -1.27 -10.85
CA LEU A 176 -6.24 -1.76 -10.64
C LEU A 176 -5.17 -0.81 -11.21
N ASP A 177 -5.52 0.01 -12.21
CA ASP A 177 -4.65 1.07 -12.75
C ASP A 177 -4.41 2.23 -11.76
N ARG A 178 -5.02 2.15 -10.56
CA ARG A 178 -4.93 3.14 -9.49
C ARG A 178 -4.51 2.53 -8.15
N ILE A 179 -4.13 1.25 -8.15
CA ILE A 179 -3.59 0.56 -6.98
C ILE A 179 -2.06 0.58 -7.03
N ILE A 180 -1.45 0.93 -5.91
CA ILE A 180 0.00 1.05 -5.75
C ILE A 180 0.42 0.03 -4.70
N PRO A 181 1.20 -1.00 -5.05
CA PRO A 181 1.68 -1.93 -4.05
C PRO A 181 2.69 -1.29 -3.09
N GLU A 182 2.43 -1.40 -1.78
CA GLU A 182 3.40 -1.10 -0.73
C GLU A 182 4.19 -2.36 -0.37
N ILE A 183 5.52 -2.29 -0.56
CA ILE A 183 6.44 -3.41 -0.33
C ILE A 183 7.39 -3.14 0.84
N TYR A 184 7.69 -4.18 1.61
CA TYR A 184 8.58 -4.11 2.78
C TYR A 184 9.93 -4.78 2.56
N ASN A 185 10.07 -5.50 1.45
CA ASN A 185 11.29 -6.19 1.08
C ASN A 185 11.36 -6.43 -0.43
N GLU A 186 12.58 -6.63 -0.94
CA GLU A 186 12.84 -6.76 -2.38
C GLU A 186 12.14 -7.96 -3.04
N ALA A 187 11.90 -9.04 -2.30
CA ALA A 187 11.34 -10.28 -2.85
C ALA A 187 9.85 -10.13 -3.23
N MET A 188 9.18 -9.11 -2.73
CA MET A 188 7.78 -8.81 -3.04
C MET A 188 7.59 -8.19 -4.43
N PHE A 189 8.58 -7.45 -4.92
CA PHE A 189 8.45 -6.70 -6.17
C PHE A 189 8.26 -7.61 -7.39
N PRO A 190 9.09 -8.64 -7.65
CA PRO A 190 8.93 -9.48 -8.84
C PRO A 190 7.56 -10.17 -8.90
N GLY A 191 7.06 -10.65 -7.76
CA GLY A 191 5.77 -11.36 -7.70
C GLY A 191 4.61 -10.46 -8.10
N THR A 192 4.54 -9.26 -7.52
CA THR A 192 3.47 -8.30 -7.82
C THR A 192 3.57 -7.75 -9.25
N ALA A 193 4.79 -7.45 -9.73
CA ALA A 193 5.01 -6.91 -11.08
C ALA A 193 4.63 -7.90 -12.20
N MET A 194 4.65 -9.21 -11.91
CA MET A 194 4.19 -10.24 -12.85
C MET A 194 2.67 -10.38 -12.91
N LEU A 195 1.94 -10.00 -11.85
CA LEU A 195 0.49 -10.15 -11.77
C LEU A 195 -0.26 -9.05 -12.53
N TYR A 196 0.22 -7.82 -12.41
CA TYR A 196 -0.40 -6.65 -13.00
C TYR A 196 0.64 -5.55 -13.23
N SER A 197 0.45 -4.77 -14.30
CA SER A 197 1.27 -3.58 -14.55
C SER A 197 0.72 -2.41 -13.73
N PHE A 198 0.98 -2.42 -12.42
CA PHE A 198 0.56 -1.34 -11.52
C PHE A 198 1.17 0.02 -11.93
N PRO A 199 0.49 1.15 -11.67
CA PRO A 199 0.96 2.49 -12.01
C PRO A 199 2.27 2.89 -11.33
N SER A 200 2.52 2.38 -10.13
CA SER A 200 3.72 2.67 -9.34
C SER A 200 3.89 1.65 -8.21
N TYR A 201 4.95 1.84 -7.43
CA TYR A 201 5.29 1.08 -6.23
C TYR A 201 5.82 2.03 -5.16
N VAL A 202 5.72 1.62 -3.89
CA VAL A 202 6.36 2.31 -2.77
C VAL A 202 7.05 1.31 -1.84
N TYR A 203 8.26 1.64 -1.39
CA TYR A 203 8.99 0.83 -0.42
C TYR A 203 8.80 1.39 0.99
N SER A 204 8.38 0.56 1.94
CA SER A 204 8.06 1.00 3.29
C SER A 204 9.13 0.61 4.30
N LEU A 205 9.74 1.64 4.91
CA LEU A 205 10.74 1.53 5.96
C LEU A 205 10.02 1.53 7.33
N TRP A 206 9.92 0.35 7.94
CA TRP A 206 9.06 0.08 9.10
C TRP A 206 9.79 -0.18 10.41
N GLN A 207 11.12 -0.26 10.35
CA GLN A 207 12.01 -0.40 11.49
C GLN A 207 13.18 0.56 11.34
N GLU A 208 14.03 0.62 12.35
CA GLU A 208 15.30 1.33 12.24
C GLU A 208 16.22 0.55 11.27
N TYR A 209 16.86 1.29 10.35
CA TYR A 209 17.82 0.75 9.40
C TYR A 209 19.16 1.48 9.57
N SER A 210 20.25 0.74 9.42
CA SER A 210 21.57 1.35 9.29
C SER A 210 21.69 2.12 7.97
N VAL A 211 22.65 3.05 7.90
CA VAL A 211 22.95 3.79 6.66
C VAL A 211 23.26 2.86 5.49
N GLU A 212 23.99 1.77 5.73
CA GLU A 212 24.30 0.77 4.69
C GLU A 212 23.03 0.09 4.15
N GLU A 213 22.08 -0.26 5.03
CA GLU A 213 20.79 -0.81 4.62
C GLU A 213 19.93 0.20 3.86
N LEU A 214 19.92 1.47 4.28
CA LEU A 214 19.20 2.54 3.59
C LEU A 214 19.76 2.77 2.18
N GLU A 215 21.10 2.80 2.02
CA GLU A 215 21.75 2.91 0.72
C GLU A 215 21.45 1.71 -0.18
N TYR A 216 21.43 0.50 0.39
CA TYR A 216 21.04 -0.73 -0.32
C TYR A 216 19.60 -0.65 -0.83
N ILE A 217 18.66 -0.28 0.05
CA ILE A 217 17.23 -0.16 -0.30
C ILE A 217 17.02 0.92 -1.36
N ALA A 218 17.67 2.08 -1.23
CA ALA A 218 17.58 3.14 -2.22
C ALA A 218 18.15 2.71 -3.59
N SER A 219 19.26 1.95 -3.60
CA SER A 219 19.81 1.38 -4.83
C SER A 219 18.84 0.37 -5.48
N PHE A 220 18.23 -0.51 -4.67
CA PHE A 220 17.22 -1.44 -5.15
C PHE A 220 16.02 -0.72 -5.77
N CYS A 221 15.48 0.29 -5.08
CA CYS A 221 14.35 1.07 -5.57
C CYS A 221 14.69 1.74 -6.90
N LYS A 222 15.87 2.35 -7.01
CA LYS A 222 16.35 2.94 -8.27
C LYS A 222 16.48 1.91 -9.40
N GLU A 223 17.06 0.74 -9.12
CA GLU A 223 17.23 -0.34 -10.10
C GLU A 223 15.89 -0.84 -10.63
N LYS A 224 14.90 -0.99 -9.74
CA LYS A 224 13.57 -1.51 -10.07
C LYS A 224 12.59 -0.44 -10.55
N GLY A 225 12.99 0.83 -10.55
CA GLY A 225 12.12 1.93 -10.92
C GLY A 225 10.98 2.16 -9.92
N ILE A 226 11.22 1.93 -8.63
CA ILE A 226 10.33 2.26 -7.52
C ILE A 226 10.61 3.71 -7.12
N PRO A 227 9.72 4.66 -7.44
CA PRO A 227 10.03 6.09 -7.35
C PRO A 227 9.75 6.72 -5.97
N ALA A 228 9.20 5.96 -5.02
CA ALA A 228 8.92 6.46 -3.68
C ALA A 228 9.21 5.43 -2.57
N ALA A 229 9.43 5.96 -1.38
CA ALA A 229 9.51 5.20 -0.14
C ALA A 229 8.73 5.92 0.98
N THR A 230 8.31 5.18 1.99
CA THR A 230 7.75 5.72 3.23
C THR A 230 8.68 5.39 4.40
N VAL A 231 8.77 6.25 5.42
CA VAL A 231 9.55 6.01 6.64
C VAL A 231 8.83 6.45 7.89
N TYR A 232 8.90 5.62 8.93
CA TYR A 232 8.30 5.94 10.21
C TYR A 232 8.96 7.20 10.81
N TRP A 233 8.16 8.12 11.37
CA TRP A 233 8.59 9.46 11.76
C TRP A 233 9.74 9.50 12.77
N GLU A 234 9.86 8.47 13.62
CA GLU A 234 10.97 8.32 14.57
C GLU A 234 12.30 7.96 13.89
N TYR A 235 12.26 7.33 12.72
CA TYR A 235 13.42 6.90 11.95
C TYR A 235 13.76 7.85 10.78
N TRP A 236 12.93 8.86 10.55
CA TRP A 236 13.23 9.90 9.57
C TRP A 236 14.35 10.83 10.06
N SER A 237 15.27 11.18 9.16
CA SER A 237 16.29 12.19 9.37
C SER A 237 16.64 12.86 8.03
N GLU A 238 17.28 14.04 8.07
CA GLU A 238 17.81 14.67 6.85
C GLU A 238 18.85 13.78 6.13
N GLU A 239 19.57 12.92 6.86
CA GLU A 239 20.51 11.96 6.26
C GLU A 239 19.74 10.88 5.48
N THR A 240 18.69 10.32 6.09
CA THR A 240 17.76 9.39 5.44
C THR A 240 17.18 10.02 4.17
N GLU A 241 16.66 11.24 4.26
CA GLU A 241 16.10 11.98 3.11
C GLU A 241 17.10 12.10 1.95
N LYS A 242 18.33 12.55 2.24
CA LYS A 242 19.39 12.74 1.23
C LYS A 242 19.80 11.45 0.53
N ILE A 243 19.77 10.31 1.23
CA ILE A 243 20.08 8.99 0.64
C ILE A 243 19.07 8.64 -0.45
N PHE A 244 17.78 8.83 -0.19
CA PHE A 244 16.71 8.53 -1.14
C PHE A 244 16.62 9.58 -2.26
N GLU A 245 16.74 10.86 -1.93
CA GLU A 245 16.71 11.96 -2.91
C GLU A 245 17.82 11.82 -3.96
N LYS A 246 19.05 11.48 -3.55
CA LYS A 246 20.19 11.23 -4.46
C LYS A 246 19.91 10.12 -5.48
N ASN A 247 19.01 9.20 -5.13
CA ASN A 247 18.58 8.10 -5.99
C ASN A 247 17.30 8.41 -6.78
N GLY A 248 16.77 9.64 -6.67
CA GLY A 248 15.56 10.08 -7.34
C GLY A 248 14.28 9.53 -6.72
N ILE A 249 14.33 9.12 -5.45
CA ILE A 249 13.21 8.50 -4.73
C ILE A 249 12.59 9.53 -3.81
N SER A 250 11.27 9.68 -3.90
CA SER A 250 10.47 10.54 -3.04
C SER A 250 10.26 9.88 -1.67
N LEU A 251 10.61 10.55 -0.57
CA LEU A 251 10.45 9.98 0.77
C LEU A 251 9.30 10.64 1.54
N TYR A 252 8.35 9.82 2.00
CA TYR A 252 7.18 10.24 2.76
C TYR A 252 7.30 9.83 4.23
N VAL A 253 6.94 10.72 5.15
CA VAL A 253 7.03 10.46 6.59
C VAL A 253 5.69 9.96 7.13
N TYR A 254 5.66 8.82 7.82
CA TYR A 254 4.43 8.27 8.39
C TYR A 254 4.54 7.93 9.88
N THR A 255 3.47 7.91 10.67
CA THR A 255 2.22 8.64 10.45
C THR A 255 2.31 9.95 11.23
N VAL A 256 2.10 11.09 10.57
CA VAL A 256 2.26 12.43 11.16
C VAL A 256 0.91 13.13 11.23
N ASN A 257 0.39 13.33 12.44
CA ASN A 257 -0.92 13.95 12.68
C ASN A 257 -0.85 15.36 13.28
N ASP A 258 0.30 15.72 13.86
CA ASP A 258 0.52 17.07 14.37
C ASP A 258 0.94 18.01 13.25
N ARG A 259 0.20 19.12 13.08
CA ARG A 259 0.42 20.08 11.99
C ARG A 259 1.81 20.73 12.07
N ASP A 260 2.25 21.09 13.27
CA ASP A 260 3.55 21.74 13.44
C ASP A 260 4.69 20.75 13.16
N GLN A 261 4.53 19.47 13.54
CA GLN A 261 5.46 18.41 13.19
C GLN A 261 5.52 18.16 11.68
N ALA A 262 4.37 18.09 11.01
CA ALA A 262 4.29 17.95 9.57
C ALA A 262 5.04 19.09 8.85
N ARG A 263 4.76 20.34 9.22
CA ARG A 263 5.44 21.53 8.66
C ARG A 263 6.94 21.50 8.88
N ARG A 264 7.40 21.01 10.04
CA ARG A 264 8.84 20.84 10.30
C ARG A 264 9.47 19.86 9.33
N TYR A 265 8.90 18.66 9.15
CA TYR A 265 9.43 17.67 8.20
C TYR A 265 9.48 18.20 6.77
N ILE A 266 8.39 18.83 6.31
CA ILE A 266 8.33 19.44 4.97
C ILE A 266 9.39 20.54 4.82
N SER A 267 9.56 21.41 5.82
CA SER A 267 10.57 22.48 5.79
C SER A 267 12.01 21.95 5.78
N GLN A 268 12.22 20.72 6.26
CA GLN A 268 13.52 20.05 6.30
C GLN A 268 13.77 19.14 5.09
N GLY A 269 12.81 19.06 4.15
CA GLY A 269 13.00 18.44 2.85
C GLY A 269 12.18 17.19 2.58
N ALA A 270 11.37 16.71 3.53
CA ALA A 270 10.50 15.56 3.26
C ALA A 270 9.55 15.84 2.08
N GLU A 271 9.37 14.85 1.19
CA GLU A 271 8.50 15.03 0.02
C GLU A 271 7.02 15.17 0.42
N GLY A 272 6.59 14.42 1.43
CA GLY A 272 5.21 14.47 1.90
C GLY A 272 5.03 13.73 3.22
N ILE A 273 3.78 13.70 3.68
CA ILE A 273 3.41 12.96 4.90
C ILE A 273 2.31 11.95 4.62
N CYS A 274 2.35 10.83 5.33
CA CYS A 274 1.19 9.97 5.53
C CYS A 274 0.53 10.37 6.86
N THR A 275 -0.77 10.60 6.85
CA THR A 275 -1.49 11.27 7.94
C THR A 275 -2.93 10.79 8.01
N ASP A 276 -3.47 10.72 9.22
CA ASP A 276 -4.88 10.40 9.43
C ASP A 276 -5.78 11.62 9.16
N PHE A 277 -5.32 12.85 9.42
CA PHE A 277 -6.21 14.01 9.54
C PHE A 277 -5.81 15.24 8.73
N LEU A 278 -4.57 15.33 8.25
CA LEU A 278 -4.07 16.54 7.59
C LEU A 278 -4.26 16.50 6.08
N THR A 279 -4.40 17.68 5.49
CA THR A 279 -4.49 17.92 4.05
C THR A 279 -3.24 18.64 3.54
N ALA A 280 -3.10 18.76 2.22
CA ALA A 280 -1.98 19.50 1.64
C ALA A 280 -1.95 20.98 2.08
N GLU A 281 -3.11 21.59 2.39
CA GLU A 281 -3.19 22.97 2.88
C GLU A 281 -2.61 23.11 4.29
N ASP A 282 -2.67 22.06 5.12
CA ASP A 282 -2.14 22.08 6.48
C ASP A 282 -0.60 22.16 6.52
N LEU A 283 0.06 21.80 5.43
CA LEU A 283 1.52 21.68 5.35
C LEU A 283 2.26 23.02 5.18
N TRP A 284 1.54 24.14 5.03
CA TRP A 284 2.12 25.47 4.75
C TRP A 284 1.58 26.58 5.66
#